data_AF-A0A842XFV9-F1
#
_entry.id   AF-A0A842XFV9-F1
#
_cell.length_a   1.000
_cell.length_b   1.000
_cell.length_c   1.000
_cell.angle_alpha   90.00
_cell.angle_beta   90.00
_cell.angle_gamma   90.00
#
_symmetry.space_group_name_H-M   'P 1'
#
loop_
_entity.id
_entity.type
_entity.pdbx_description
1 polymer ?
#
loop_
_entity_poly.entity_id
_entity_poly.type
_entity_poly.pdbx_seq_one_letter_code
_entity_poly.pdbx_strand_id
1 'polypeptide(L)' 'MEETKTEKGSRYTCGVCGLVVTVDEVCDCVDVCDLICCGEPMEMEPPSKRPSHFARVSELEKKKGKEKDAPVW' A
#
# COMPACT_ATOMS: atom_id res chain seq x y z
N MET A 1 2.31 19.63 14.88
CA MET A 1 3.57 18.87 14.79
C MET A 1 3.26 17.75 13.83
N GLU A 2 3.79 17.83 12.61
CA GLU A 2 3.57 16.84 11.55
C GLU A 2 4.50 15.67 11.84
N GLU A 3 4.01 14.75 12.66
CA GLU A 3 4.60 13.44 12.83
C GLU A 3 4.38 12.73 11.50
N THR A 4 5.44 12.44 10.75
CA THR A 4 5.40 11.73 9.46
C THR A 4 4.97 10.29 9.72
N LYS A 5 3.69 10.12 10.03
CA LYS A 5 3.04 8.86 10.30
C LYS A 5 3.09 8.05 9.01
N THR A 6 3.60 6.83 9.08
CA THR A 6 3.46 5.88 7.97
C THR A 6 1.98 5.82 7.59
N GLU A 7 1.68 6.33 6.40
CA GLU A 7 0.33 6.38 5.88
C GLU A 7 0.09 5.21 4.94
N LYS A 8 -1.15 4.73 4.93
CA LYS A 8 -1.56 3.66 4.03
C LYS A 8 -1.31 4.08 2.58
N GLY A 9 -0.58 3.25 1.85
CA GLY A 9 -0.14 3.53 0.49
C GLY A 9 1.29 4.06 0.37
N SER A 10 2.00 4.28 1.48
CA SER A 10 3.45 4.56 1.46
C SER A 10 4.21 3.45 0.77
N ARG A 11 5.24 3.80 0.01
CA ARG A 11 6.07 2.84 -0.71
C ARG A 11 7.45 2.79 -0.10
N TYR A 12 7.98 1.58 0.03
CA TYR A 12 9.35 1.35 0.47
C TYR A 12 10.09 0.59 -0.62
N THR A 13 11.26 1.09 -0.99
CA THR A 13 12.11 0.47 -2.01
C THR A 13 13.44 0.06 -1.37
N CYS A 14 13.84 -1.20 -1.57
CA CYS A 14 15.17 -1.65 -1.20
C CYS A 14 16.15 -1.30 -2.33
N GLY A 15 17.15 -0.47 -2.04
CA GLY A 15 18.19 -0.10 -2.99
C GLY A 15 19.14 -1.24 -3.37
N VAL A 16 19.19 -2.33 -2.59
CA VAL A 16 20.09 -3.47 -2.81
C VAL A 16 19.49 -4.50 -3.76
N CYS A 17 18.30 -5.01 -3.43
CA CYS A 17 17.64 -6.07 -4.22
C CYS A 17 16.55 -5.56 -5.16
N GLY A 18 16.14 -4.29 -5.04
CA GLY A 18 15.09 -3.70 -5.86
C GLY A 18 13.66 -4.09 -5.45
N LEU A 19 13.49 -4.70 -4.27
CA LEU A 19 12.16 -5.03 -3.74
C LEU A 19 11.36 -3.75 -3.45
N VAL A 20 10.14 -3.66 -3.97
CA VAL A 20 9.20 -2.57 -3.71
C VAL A 20 8.01 -3.11 -2.93
N VAL A 21 7.74 -2.53 -1.77
CA VAL A 21 6.57 -2.87 -0.93
C VAL A 21 5.70 -1.64 -0.72
N THR A 22 4.39 -1.85 -0.63
CA THR A 22 3.42 -0.79 -0.33
C THR A 22 2.74 -1.13 0.99
N VAL A 23 2.51 -0.12 1.85
CA VAL A 23 1.83 -0.31 3.13
C VAL A 23 0.33 -0.41 2.90
N ASP A 24 -0.21 -1.63 2.93
CA ASP A 24 -1.66 -1.86 2.84
C ASP A 24 -2.37 -1.61 4.16
N GLU A 25 -1.74 -1.92 5.29
CA GLU A 25 -2.29 -1.71 6.62
C GLU A 25 -1.19 -1.15 7.52
N VAL A 26 -1.57 -0.18 8.36
CA VAL A 26 -0.65 0.46 9.30
C VAL A 26 -0.82 -0.24 10.64
N CYS A 27 0.28 -0.65 11.27
CA CYS A 27 0.21 -1.09 12.66
C CYS A 27 -0.13 0.10 13.56
N ASP A 28 -0.98 -0.11 14.57
CA ASP A 28 -1.29 0.91 15.60
C ASP A 28 -0.14 1.12 16.61
N CYS A 29 1.08 0.69 16.27
CA CYS A 29 2.27 0.97 17.06
C CYS A 29 2.50 2.48 17.14
N VAL A 30 2.81 2.96 18.34
CA VAL A 30 3.08 4.38 18.59
C VAL A 30 4.37 4.84 17.89
N ASP A 31 5.31 3.90 17.71
CA ASP A 31 6.61 4.15 17.08
C ASP A 31 6.62 3.78 15.60
N VAL A 32 7.44 4.50 14.83
CA VAL A 32 7.71 4.21 13.42
C VAL A 32 8.51 2.90 13.35
N CYS A 33 7.94 1.89 12.69
CA CYS A 33 8.64 0.64 12.41
C CYS A 33 9.50 0.80 11.15
N ASP A 34 10.82 0.89 11.32
CA ASP A 34 11.75 0.90 10.18
C ASP A 34 11.75 -0.47 9.49
N LEU A 35 11.46 -0.49 8.19
CA LEU A 35 11.55 -1.69 7.37
C LEU A 35 13.00 -1.91 6.94
N ILE A 36 13.60 -3.01 7.40
CA ILE A 36 14.96 -3.41 7.05
C ILE A 36 14.90 -4.53 6.00
N CYS A 37 15.51 -4.30 4.84
CA CYS A 37 15.66 -5.29 3.78
C CYS A 37 17.13 -5.38 3.38
N CYS A 38 17.66 -6.59 3.19
CA CYS A 38 19.08 -6.82 2.91
C CYS A 38 20.04 -6.27 4.00
N GLY A 39 19.54 -6.05 5.22
CA GLY A 39 20.33 -5.50 6.33
C GLY A 39 20.42 -3.98 6.35
N GLU A 40 19.77 -3.29 5.41
CA GLU A 40 19.73 -1.83 5.34
C GLU A 40 18.28 -1.32 5.46
N PRO A 41 18.05 -0.14 6.06
CA PRO A 41 16.73 0.48 6.06
C PRO A 41 16.30 0.81 4.62
N MET A 42 15.03 0.51 4.30
CA MET A 42 14.47 0.81 2.99
C MET A 42 14.21 2.31 2.81
N GLU A 43 14.26 2.79 1.58
CA GLU A 43 13.92 4.18 1.25
C GLU A 43 12.40 4.35 1.20
N MET A 44 11.86 5.28 2.00
CA MET A 44 10.43 5.57 2.06
C MET A 44 10.06 6.71 1.12
N GLU A 45 9.09 6.45 0.25
CA GLU A 45 8.44 7.49 -0.54
C GLU A 45 7.01 7.73 -0.01
N PRO A 46 6.67 8.98 0.36
CA PRO A 46 5.31 9.31 0.78
C PRO A 46 4.33 9.04 -0.37
N PRO A 47 3.09 8.60 -0.10
CA PRO A 47 2.13 8.35 -1.15
C PRO A 47 1.81 9.66 -1.87
N SER A 48 2.14 9.72 -3.16
CA SER A 48 1.69 10.83 -3.99
C SER A 48 0.14 10.85 -4.00
N LYS A 49 -0.47 12.01 -4.26
CA LYS A 49 -1.93 12.19 -4.42
C LYS A 49 -2.65 11.22 -5.36
N ARG A 50 -1.94 10.37 -6.11
CA ARG A 50 -2.52 9.35 -6.99
C ARG A 50 -2.73 8.04 -6.21
N PRO A 51 -3.94 7.48 -6.22
CA PRO A 51 -4.23 6.23 -5.54
C PRO A 51 -3.39 5.07 -6.11
N SER A 52 -3.06 4.09 -5.26
CA SER A 52 -2.31 2.91 -5.67
C SER A 52 -3.04 2.14 -6.78
N HIS A 53 -2.28 1.42 -7.62
CA HIS A 53 -2.88 0.58 -8.66
C HIS A 53 -3.89 -0.39 -8.06
N PHE A 54 -3.55 -1.01 -6.92
CA PHE A 54 -4.45 -1.89 -6.20
C PHE A 54 -5.74 -1.20 -5.76
N ALA A 55 -5.67 -0.02 -5.11
CA ALA A 55 -6.86 0.74 -4.72
C ALA A 55 -7.75 1.08 -5.93
N ARG A 56 -7.13 1.49 -7.04
CA ARG A 56 -7.82 1.80 -8.29
C ARG A 56 -8.45 0.56 -8.93
N VAL A 57 -7.81 -0.61 -8.84
CA VAL A 57 -8.37 -1.89 -9.28
C VAL A 57 -9.55 -2.30 -8.39
N SER A 58 -9.42 -2.21 -7.07
CA SER A 58 -10.49 -2.54 -6.13
C SER A 58 -11.76 -1.70 -6.35
N GLU A 59 -11.62 -0.39 -6.64
CA GLU A 59 -12.77 0.47 -6.99
C GLU A 59 -13.43 0.07 -8.31
N LEU A 60 -12.66 -0.38 -9.29
CA LEU A 60 -13.17 -0.86 -10.57
C LEU A 60 -13.88 -2.21 -10.41
N GLU A 61 -13.35 -3.12 -9.60
CA GLU A 61 -13.99 -4.41 -9.28
C GLU A 61 -15.29 -4.22 -8.50
N LYS A 62 -15.31 -3.30 -7.53
CA LYS A 62 -16.53 -2.92 -6.80
C LYS A 62 -17.61 -2.36 -7.73
N LYS A 63 -17.21 -1.64 -8.79
CA LYS A 63 -18.12 -1.17 -9.85
C LYS A 63 -18.58 -2.29 -10.79
N LYS A 64 -17.80 -3.35 -10.96
CA LYS A 64 -18.10 -4.49 -11.85
C LYS A 64 -19.00 -5.54 -11.20
N GLY A 65 -19.08 -5.59 -9.86
CA GLY A 65 -19.83 -6.58 -9.09
C GLY A 65 -21.36 -6.41 -9.01
N LYS A 66 -22.02 -5.60 -9.85
CA LYS A 66 -23.49 -5.45 -9.83
C LYS A 66 -24.24 -6.20 -10.96
N GLU A 67 -23.52 -6.87 -11.84
CA GLU A 67 -24.11 -7.67 -12.92
C GLU A 67 -23.14 -8.85 -13.07
N LYS A 68 -23.39 -10.09 -12.65
CA LYS A 68 -24.48 -10.99 -13.02
C LYS A 68 -24.38 -12.22 -12.10
N ASP A 69 -25.35 -12.41 -11.22
CA ASP A 69 -25.76 -13.74 -10.79
C ASP A 69 -27.23 -13.87 -11.14
N ALA A 70 -27.50 -13.94 -12.45
CA ALA A 70 -28.74 -14.54 -12.90
C ALA A 70 -28.55 -16.05 -12.73
N PRO A 71 -29.33 -16.74 -11.87
CA PRO A 71 -29.24 -18.18 -11.76
C PRO A 71 -29.63 -18.78 -13.11
N VAL A 72 -28.76 -19.62 -13.67
CA VAL A 72 -29.14 -20.57 -14.70
C VAL A 72 -29.78 -21.77 -14.00
N TRP A 73 -31.06 -21.63 -13.64
CA TRP A 73 -32.09 -22.68 -13.59
C TRP A 73 -33.46 -22.06 -13.31
#